data_AF-A0A1B9KW62-F1
#
_entry.id   AF-A0A1B9KW62-F1
#
_cell.length_a   1.000
_cell.length_b   1.000
_cell.length_c   1.000
_cell.angle_alpha   90.00
_cell.angle_beta   90.00
_cell.angle_gamma   90.00
#
_symmetry.space_group_name_H-M   'P 1'
#
loop_
_entity.id
_entity.type
_entity.pdbx_description
1 polymer ?
#
loop_
_entity_poly.entity_id
_entity_poly.type
_entity_poly.pdbx_seq_one_letter_code
_entity_poly.pdbx_strand_id
1 'polypeptide(L)'
;MSKDTGFSGGSSVFALGTDSDMKLFFDCISYYLLPKYPKEDWSILTDRFYRRYLKLEELDTAESLMKLVEQEFKQLDREAIDWGPIFSGKAKSDLDRTKSTLYDIFERYFYAFHYCVESAKINYEGFKSEPDYEYEPVMVCMAEVPYVVDYGHIPLSVFDNLGADEKPIWWTGKIPK
;
A
#
# COMPACT_ATOMS: atom_id res chain seq x y z
N MET A 1 2.86 -9.85 18.87
CA MET A 1 3.85 -9.52 17.83
C MET A 1 3.10 -8.70 16.79
N SER A 2 3.61 -7.51 16.44
CA SER A 2 3.04 -6.74 15.33
C SER A 2 3.39 -7.53 14.06
N LYS A 3 2.40 -7.81 13.23
CA LYS A 3 2.64 -8.48 11.95
C LYS A 3 3.15 -7.43 10.98
N ASP A 4 4.24 -7.71 10.29
CA ASP A 4 4.75 -6.77 9.30
C ASP A 4 3.70 -6.56 8.21
N THR A 5 3.45 -5.30 7.90
CA THR A 5 2.56 -4.86 6.83
C THR A 5 3.40 -4.49 5.62
N GLY A 6 2.88 -4.75 4.43
CA GLY A 6 3.67 -4.64 3.22
C GLY A 6 2.84 -4.57 1.96
N PHE A 7 3.52 -4.56 0.82
CA PHE A 7 2.90 -4.62 -0.50
C PHE A 7 3.13 -5.98 -1.12
N SER A 8 2.10 -6.50 -1.80
CA SER A 8 2.19 -7.66 -2.67
C SER A 8 1.70 -7.29 -4.06
N GLY A 9 2.21 -7.94 -5.10
CA GLY A 9 1.75 -7.75 -6.48
C GLY A 9 2.57 -8.56 -7.47
N GLY A 10 1.89 -9.16 -8.45
CA GLY A 10 2.46 -10.28 -9.19
C GLY A 10 2.88 -11.37 -8.20
N SER A 11 4.12 -11.85 -8.32
CA SER A 11 4.66 -12.89 -7.43
C SER A 11 5.67 -12.32 -6.40
N SER A 12 5.53 -11.05 -6.04
CA SER A 12 6.47 -10.36 -5.14
C SER A 12 5.79 -9.81 -3.89
N VAL A 13 6.53 -9.83 -2.77
CA VAL A 13 6.08 -9.30 -1.48
C VAL A 13 7.20 -8.51 -0.81
N PHE A 14 6.88 -7.33 -0.29
CA PHE A 14 7.81 -6.48 0.46
C PHE A 14 7.23 -6.14 1.83
N ALA A 15 7.92 -6.54 2.90
CA ALA A 15 7.66 -6.07 4.26
C ALA A 15 8.20 -4.64 4.45
N LEU A 16 7.33 -3.71 4.84
CA LEU A 16 7.60 -2.27 4.84
C LEU A 16 7.54 -1.61 6.23
N GLY A 17 7.03 -2.33 7.24
CA GLY A 17 7.03 -1.88 8.63
C GLY A 17 5.74 -2.28 9.34
N THR A 18 5.34 -1.45 10.31
CA THR A 18 4.15 -1.71 11.12
C THR A 18 2.86 -1.29 10.43
N ASP A 19 1.71 -1.72 10.97
CA ASP A 19 0.38 -1.24 10.55
C ASP A 19 0.25 0.29 10.70
N SER A 20 0.89 0.85 11.73
CA SER A 20 0.93 2.28 12.01
C SER A 20 1.75 3.04 10.98
N ASP A 21 2.88 2.50 10.53
CA ASP A 21 3.69 3.11 9.45
C ASP A 21 2.93 3.10 8.13
N MET A 22 2.28 1.99 7.81
CA MET A 22 1.45 1.86 6.62
C MET A 22 0.31 2.88 6.63
N LYS A 23 -0.41 2.98 7.76
CA LYS A 23 -1.47 3.98 7.92
C LYS A 23 -0.92 5.40 7.75
N LEU A 24 0.21 5.71 8.36
CA LEU A 24 0.83 7.03 8.29
C LEU A 24 1.18 7.43 6.84
N PHE A 25 1.68 6.48 6.03
CA PHE A 25 1.94 6.71 4.61
C PHE A 25 0.69 7.19 3.86
N PHE A 26 -0.44 6.48 3.99
CA PHE A 26 -1.69 6.85 3.32
C PHE A 26 -2.38 8.07 3.94
N ASP A 27 -2.22 8.30 5.25
CA ASP A 27 -2.66 9.52 5.92
C ASP A 27 -1.95 10.75 5.33
N CYS A 28 -0.63 10.66 5.09
CA CYS A 28 0.13 11.75 4.46
C CYS A 28 -0.38 12.05 3.05
N ILE A 29 -0.66 11.01 2.24
CA ILE A 29 -1.26 11.20 0.90
C ILE A 29 -2.60 11.93 1.02
N SER A 30 -3.48 11.45 1.89
CA SER A 30 -4.83 11.99 2.07
C SER A 30 -4.81 13.42 2.59
N TYR A 31 -3.89 13.74 3.50
CA TYR A 31 -3.82 15.06 4.13
C TYR A 31 -3.19 16.11 3.21
N TYR A 32 -2.07 15.78 2.55
CA TYR A 32 -1.32 16.77 1.77
C TYR A 32 -1.75 16.89 0.31
N LEU A 33 -2.14 15.79 -0.33
CA LEU A 33 -2.32 15.77 -1.78
C LEU A 33 -3.79 15.88 -2.19
N LEU A 34 -4.70 15.27 -1.42
CA LEU A 34 -6.13 15.28 -1.74
C LEU A 34 -6.70 16.72 -1.81
N PRO A 35 -6.37 17.64 -0.87
CA PRO A 35 -6.80 19.04 -0.98
C PRO A 35 -6.06 19.82 -2.08
N LYS A 36 -4.80 19.46 -2.36
CA LYS A 36 -3.94 20.16 -3.35
C LYS A 36 -4.33 19.82 -4.78
N TYR A 37 -4.77 18.59 -5.03
CA TYR A 37 -5.10 18.04 -6.33
C TYR A 37 -6.51 17.43 -6.34
N PRO A 38 -7.57 18.24 -6.14
CA PRO A 38 -8.94 17.72 -5.94
C PRO A 38 -9.57 17.12 -7.20
N LYS A 39 -8.92 17.23 -8.36
CA LYS A 39 -9.40 16.69 -9.64
C LYS A 39 -8.88 15.28 -9.93
N GLU A 40 -7.85 14.85 -9.21
CA GLU A 40 -7.28 13.51 -9.37
C GLU A 40 -8.15 12.49 -8.64
N ASP A 41 -8.23 11.27 -9.17
CA ASP A 41 -8.97 10.19 -8.55
C ASP A 41 -8.15 9.52 -7.44
N TRP A 42 -8.06 10.19 -6.29
CA TRP A 42 -7.33 9.69 -5.13
C TRP A 42 -7.89 8.38 -4.57
N SER A 43 -9.12 8.00 -4.91
CA SER A 43 -9.73 6.74 -4.44
C SER A 43 -8.92 5.52 -4.87
N ILE A 44 -8.16 5.62 -5.97
CA ILE A 44 -7.25 4.58 -6.44
C ILE A 44 -6.15 4.27 -5.40
N LEU A 45 -5.59 5.29 -4.74
CA LEU A 45 -4.60 5.06 -3.69
C LEU A 45 -5.24 4.90 -2.30
N THR A 46 -6.25 5.71 -1.98
CA THR A 46 -6.80 5.82 -0.61
C THR A 46 -7.95 4.86 -0.30
N ASP A 47 -8.56 4.23 -1.31
CA ASP A 47 -9.51 3.12 -1.14
C ASP A 47 -9.01 1.83 -1.80
N ARG A 48 -8.79 1.85 -3.11
CA ARG A 48 -8.43 0.63 -3.88
C ARG A 48 -7.13 0.04 -3.36
N PHE A 49 -6.01 0.76 -3.45
CA PHE A 49 -4.73 0.26 -2.99
C PHE A 49 -4.66 0.11 -1.47
N TYR A 50 -5.12 1.12 -0.72
CA TYR A 50 -5.06 1.13 0.74
C TYR A 50 -5.87 -0.01 1.39
N ARG A 51 -7.09 -0.31 0.89
CA ARG A 51 -8.00 -1.24 1.58
C ARG A 51 -8.31 -2.53 0.85
N ARG A 52 -8.26 -2.48 -0.48
CA ARG A 52 -8.68 -3.57 -1.36
C ARG A 52 -7.44 -4.03 -2.12
N TYR A 53 -7.51 -3.93 -3.43
CA TYR A 53 -6.45 -4.20 -4.37
C TYR A 53 -6.63 -3.31 -5.60
N LEU A 54 -5.55 -3.11 -6.36
CA LEU A 54 -5.59 -2.46 -7.66
C LEU A 54 -5.98 -3.48 -8.74
N LYS A 55 -7.02 -3.17 -9.51
CA LYS A 55 -7.36 -3.91 -10.73
C LYS A 55 -6.30 -3.67 -11.79
N LEU A 56 -6.23 -4.57 -12.75
CA LEU A 56 -5.28 -4.49 -13.85
C LEU A 56 -5.41 -3.14 -14.61
N GLU A 57 -6.65 -2.73 -14.91
CA GLU A 57 -6.94 -1.48 -15.61
C GLU A 57 -6.65 -0.22 -14.77
N GLU A 58 -6.47 -0.36 -13.46
CA GLU A 58 -6.17 0.76 -12.53
C GLU A 58 -4.66 0.98 -12.38
N LEU A 59 -3.81 0.05 -12.85
CA LEU A 59 -2.36 0.07 -12.58
C LEU A 59 -1.64 1.30 -13.15
N ASP A 60 -1.96 1.71 -14.38
CA ASP A 60 -1.31 2.88 -15.00
C ASP A 60 -1.69 4.17 -14.25
N THR A 61 -2.97 4.32 -13.87
CA THR A 61 -3.42 5.48 -13.10
C THR A 61 -2.81 5.49 -11.71
N ALA A 62 -2.76 4.34 -11.03
CA ALA A 62 -2.12 4.23 -9.72
C ALA A 62 -0.63 4.59 -9.79
N GLU A 63 0.07 4.16 -10.86
CA GLU A 63 1.47 4.50 -11.08
C GLU A 63 1.70 6.00 -11.32
N SER A 64 0.85 6.64 -12.11
CA SER A 64 0.88 8.10 -12.31
C SER A 64 0.64 8.86 -11.00
N LEU A 65 -0.35 8.44 -10.21
CA LEU A 65 -0.63 9.05 -8.91
C LEU A 65 0.53 8.85 -7.93
N MET A 66 1.12 7.65 -7.87
CA MET A 66 2.27 7.40 -6.98
C MET A 66 3.49 8.24 -7.37
N LYS A 67 3.75 8.44 -8.67
CA LYS A 67 4.81 9.36 -9.13
C LYS A 67 4.55 10.80 -8.70
N LEU A 68 3.29 11.24 -8.68
CA LEU A 68 2.92 12.54 -8.11
C LEU A 68 3.15 12.58 -6.59
N VAL A 69 2.80 11.52 -5.86
CA VAL A 69 3.10 11.39 -4.42
C VAL A 69 4.60 11.56 -4.16
N GLU A 70 5.46 10.86 -4.91
CA GLU A 70 6.90 10.98 -4.77
C GLU A 70 7.42 12.40 -5.01
N GLN A 71 6.92 13.07 -6.05
CA GLN A 71 7.33 14.44 -6.38
C GLN A 71 6.98 15.40 -5.25
N GLU A 72 5.80 15.26 -4.67
CA GLU A 72 5.34 16.08 -3.55
C GLU A 72 6.08 15.76 -2.25
N PHE A 73 6.30 14.48 -1.97
CA PHE A 73 6.98 14.04 -0.75
C PHE A 73 8.45 14.45 -0.69
N LYS A 74 9.09 14.73 -1.85
CA LYS A 74 10.43 15.33 -1.92
C LYS A 74 10.48 16.76 -1.41
N GLN A 75 9.34 17.45 -1.37
CA GLN A 75 9.23 18.84 -0.93
C GLN A 75 8.70 18.97 0.50
N LEU A 76 8.27 17.87 1.12
CA LEU A 76 7.73 17.85 2.47
C LEU A 76 8.81 17.39 3.43
N ASP A 77 9.18 18.27 4.36
CA ASP A 77 10.11 17.95 5.44
C ASP A 77 9.51 16.92 6.40
N ARG A 78 10.36 16.20 7.13
CA ARG A 78 9.93 15.21 8.13
C ARG A 78 9.01 15.80 9.21
N GLU A 79 9.10 17.10 9.47
CA GLU A 79 8.25 17.85 10.41
C GLU A 79 6.79 17.96 9.94
N ALA A 80 6.50 17.56 8.69
CA ALA A 80 5.13 17.36 8.21
C ALA A 80 4.41 16.24 9.00
N ILE A 81 5.13 15.21 9.45
CA ILE A 81 4.54 14.14 10.26
C ILE A 81 4.37 14.58 11.72
N ASP A 82 3.18 14.36 12.30
CA ASP A 82 3.02 14.38 13.75
C ASP A 82 3.64 13.11 14.38
N TRP A 83 4.86 13.25 14.87
CA TRP A 83 5.59 12.18 15.54
C TRP A 83 5.15 11.93 17.00
N GLY A 84 4.25 12.76 17.55
CA GLY A 84 3.79 12.67 18.94
C GLY A 84 3.27 11.29 19.37
N PRO A 85 2.43 10.61 18.58
CA PRO A 85 1.97 9.25 18.88
C PRO A 85 3.11 8.22 18.97
N ILE A 86 4.13 8.36 18.12
CA ILE A 86 5.30 7.46 18.10
C ILE A 86 6.20 7.76 19.30
N PHE A 87 6.48 9.04 19.59
CA PHE A 87 7.31 9.43 20.74
C PHE A 87 6.69 9.06 22.09
N SER A 88 5.35 9.11 22.18
CA SER A 88 4.62 8.68 23.38
C SER A 88 4.45 7.16 23.50
N GLY A 89 4.95 6.38 22.54
CA GLY A 89 4.82 4.92 22.51
C GLY A 89 3.39 4.42 22.23
N LYS A 90 2.48 5.32 21.83
CA LYS A 90 1.09 4.96 21.47
C LYS A 90 1.01 4.25 20.12
N ALA A 91 1.97 4.51 19.23
CA ALA A 91 2.15 3.83 17.96
C ALA A 91 3.58 3.26 17.88
N LYS A 92 3.72 2.07 17.30
CA LYS A 92 5.02 1.53 16.92
C LYS A 92 5.39 2.05 15.53
N SER A 93 6.67 2.17 15.26
CA SER A 93 7.15 2.64 13.96
C SER A 93 8.56 2.11 13.71
N ASP A 94 8.76 1.59 12.50
CA ASP A 94 10.06 1.14 12.00
C ASP A 94 10.69 2.16 11.03
N LEU A 95 10.06 3.32 10.85
CA LEU A 95 10.52 4.37 9.93
C LEU A 95 11.82 5.02 10.43
N ASP A 96 12.72 5.30 9.47
CA ASP A 96 13.96 6.03 9.74
C ASP A 96 13.68 7.53 9.85
N ARG A 97 13.59 8.01 11.09
CA ARG A 97 13.31 9.41 11.46
C ARG A 97 14.51 10.35 11.28
N THR A 98 15.67 9.82 10.93
CA THR A 98 16.87 10.63 10.67
C THR A 98 16.86 11.25 9.28
N LYS A 99 16.00 10.74 8.39
CA LYS A 99 15.78 11.24 7.04
C LYS A 99 15.09 12.61 7.04
N SER A 100 15.40 13.42 6.04
CA SER A 100 15.00 14.83 5.99
C SER A 100 13.62 15.05 5.37
N THR A 101 13.26 14.28 4.35
CA THR A 101 12.00 14.46 3.62
C THR A 101 11.08 13.25 3.78
N LEU A 102 9.79 13.44 3.54
CA LEU A 102 8.84 12.30 3.48
C LEU A 102 9.23 11.31 2.39
N TYR A 103 9.83 11.76 1.29
CA TYR A 103 10.30 10.88 0.24
C TYR A 103 11.38 9.92 0.77
N ASP A 104 12.36 10.45 1.48
CA ASP A 104 13.47 9.66 2.02
C ASP A 104 13.00 8.70 3.12
N ILE A 105 12.00 9.11 3.92
CA ILE A 105 11.37 8.26 4.95
C ILE A 105 10.64 7.07 4.32
N PHE A 106 9.92 7.31 3.22
CA PHE A 106 9.10 6.31 2.54
C PHE A 106 9.76 5.71 1.29
N GLU A 107 11.09 5.85 1.10
CA GLU A 107 11.78 5.44 -0.13
C GLU A 107 11.51 3.97 -0.50
N ARG A 108 11.47 3.09 0.52
CA ARG A 108 11.19 1.66 0.35
C ARG A 108 9.75 1.38 -0.07
N TYR A 109 8.80 2.23 0.32
CA TYR A 109 7.39 2.09 -0.05
C TYR A 109 7.23 2.39 -1.55
N PHE A 110 7.83 3.47 -2.04
CA PHE A 110 7.81 3.82 -3.47
C PHE A 110 8.47 2.73 -4.32
N TYR A 111 9.66 2.27 -3.90
CA TYR A 111 10.33 1.17 -4.58
C TYR A 111 9.46 -0.09 -4.65
N ALA A 112 8.91 -0.53 -3.52
CA ALA A 112 8.07 -1.73 -3.46
C ALA A 112 6.80 -1.58 -4.31
N PHE A 113 6.17 -0.41 -4.30
CA PHE A 113 4.99 -0.15 -5.11
C PHE A 113 5.28 -0.32 -6.60
N HIS A 114 6.31 0.36 -7.12
CA HIS A 114 6.65 0.27 -8.55
C HIS A 114 7.05 -1.14 -8.95
N TYR A 115 7.81 -1.83 -8.09
CA TYR A 115 8.19 -3.21 -8.34
C TYR A 115 6.96 -4.13 -8.42
N CYS A 116 6.03 -4.02 -7.47
CA CYS A 116 4.80 -4.81 -7.48
C CYS A 116 3.92 -4.51 -8.70
N VAL A 117 3.79 -3.23 -9.10
CA VAL A 117 3.05 -2.83 -10.30
C VAL A 117 3.69 -3.39 -11.56
N GLU A 118 5.00 -3.24 -11.72
CA GLU A 118 5.73 -3.76 -12.88
C GLU A 118 5.64 -5.29 -12.94
N SER A 119 5.86 -5.97 -11.81
CA SER A 119 5.74 -7.43 -11.71
C SER A 119 4.34 -7.91 -12.07
N ALA A 120 3.28 -7.23 -11.61
CA ALA A 120 1.90 -7.59 -11.93
C ALA A 120 1.61 -7.44 -13.43
N LYS A 121 2.09 -6.35 -14.06
CA LYS A 121 1.96 -6.14 -15.51
C LYS A 121 2.70 -7.23 -16.31
N ILE A 122 3.95 -7.53 -15.94
CA ILE A 122 4.77 -8.54 -16.62
C ILE A 122 4.16 -9.94 -16.48
N ASN A 123 3.74 -10.32 -15.27
CA ASN A 123 3.09 -11.62 -15.05
C ASN A 123 1.82 -11.73 -15.89
N TYR A 124 0.96 -10.71 -15.87
CA TYR A 124 -0.27 -10.73 -16.65
C TYR A 124 0.02 -10.89 -18.15
N GLU A 125 0.91 -10.07 -18.71
CA GLU A 125 1.24 -10.18 -20.14
C GLU A 125 1.89 -11.52 -20.51
N GLY A 126 2.70 -12.09 -19.62
CA GLY A 126 3.38 -13.37 -19.83
C GLY A 126 2.47 -14.59 -19.75
N PHE A 127 1.41 -14.53 -18.93
CA PHE A 127 0.59 -15.71 -18.59
C PHE A 127 -0.89 -15.58 -18.94
N LYS A 128 -1.40 -14.43 -19.39
CA LYS A 128 -2.83 -14.23 -19.72
C LYS A 128 -3.42 -15.18 -20.77
N SER A 129 -2.58 -15.88 -21.54
CA SER A 129 -3.01 -16.91 -22.49
C SER A 129 -3.17 -18.30 -21.89
N GLU A 130 -2.66 -18.52 -20.67
CA GLU A 130 -2.80 -19.79 -19.97
C GLU A 130 -4.24 -19.96 -19.47
N PRO A 131 -4.89 -21.13 -19.68
CA PRO A 131 -6.30 -21.32 -19.34
C PRO A 131 -6.67 -21.08 -17.87
N ASP A 132 -5.73 -21.33 -16.96
CA ASP A 132 -5.95 -21.26 -15.51
C ASP A 132 -5.28 -20.05 -14.86
N TYR A 133 -4.75 -19.11 -15.65
CA TYR A 133 -4.09 -17.93 -15.10
C TYR A 133 -5.11 -16.85 -14.71
N GLU A 134 -5.02 -16.40 -13.46
CA GLU A 134 -5.75 -15.24 -12.95
C GLU A 134 -4.77 -14.12 -12.62
N TYR A 135 -5.22 -12.88 -12.80
CA TYR A 135 -4.43 -11.70 -12.47
C TYR A 135 -4.06 -11.67 -10.98
N GLU A 136 -2.76 -11.62 -10.69
CA GLU A 136 -2.18 -11.48 -9.35
C GLU A 136 -2.12 -10.00 -8.93
N PRO A 137 -3.02 -9.52 -8.05
CA PRO A 137 -3.23 -8.09 -7.89
C PRO A 137 -2.22 -7.40 -6.99
N VAL A 138 -2.06 -6.09 -7.22
CA VAL A 138 -1.26 -5.23 -6.36
C VAL A 138 -2.08 -4.74 -5.17
N MET A 139 -1.61 -4.97 -3.94
CA MET A 139 -2.36 -4.62 -2.71
C MET A 139 -1.47 -4.47 -1.48
N VAL A 140 -2.05 -3.88 -0.43
CA VAL A 140 -1.49 -3.95 0.93
C VAL A 140 -1.85 -5.29 1.57
N CYS A 141 -0.88 -5.94 2.19
CA CYS A 141 -1.04 -7.26 2.80
C CYS A 141 -0.36 -7.38 4.17
N MET A 142 -0.69 -8.47 4.88
CA MET A 142 0.15 -8.98 5.96
C MET A 142 1.34 -9.71 5.32
N ALA A 143 2.54 -9.15 5.46
CA ALA A 143 3.74 -9.58 4.73
C ALA A 143 4.55 -10.69 5.44
N GLU A 144 4.24 -10.98 6.71
CA GLU A 144 4.92 -12.01 7.49
C GLU A 144 4.42 -13.43 7.16
N VAL A 145 5.32 -14.41 7.10
CA VAL A 145 4.98 -15.83 6.96
C VAL A 145 4.48 -16.40 8.30
N PRO A 146 3.39 -17.19 8.34
CA PRO A 146 2.65 -17.76 7.21
C PRO A 146 1.52 -16.87 6.66
N TYR A 147 1.24 -15.73 7.30
CA TYR A 147 0.06 -14.90 7.00
C TYR A 147 -0.01 -14.42 5.56
N VAL A 148 1.12 -14.12 4.93
CA VAL A 148 1.15 -13.70 3.51
C VAL A 148 0.59 -14.77 2.56
N VAL A 149 0.86 -16.05 2.85
CA VAL A 149 0.37 -17.17 2.03
C VAL A 149 -1.15 -17.28 2.16
N ASP A 150 -1.64 -17.24 3.40
CA ASP A 150 -3.07 -17.26 3.68
C ASP A 150 -3.78 -16.02 3.10
N TYR A 151 -3.13 -14.85 3.11
CA TYR A 151 -3.67 -13.61 2.57
C TYR A 151 -3.82 -13.67 1.04
N GLY A 152 -2.86 -14.29 0.35
CA GLY A 152 -2.90 -14.52 -1.10
C GLY A 152 -4.03 -15.47 -1.54
N HIS A 153 -4.57 -16.28 -0.64
CA HIS A 153 -5.71 -17.15 -0.91
C HIS A 153 -7.08 -16.49 -0.66
N ILE A 154 -7.12 -15.25 -0.16
CA ILE A 154 -8.40 -14.54 0.05
C ILE A 154 -9.02 -14.24 -1.31
N PRO A 155 -10.26 -14.69 -1.60
CA PRO A 155 -10.92 -14.38 -2.86
C PRO A 155 -11.09 -12.87 -3.05
N LEU A 156 -10.86 -12.36 -4.28
CA LEU A 156 -10.99 -10.92 -4.59
C LEU A 156 -12.38 -10.35 -4.26
N SER A 157 -13.41 -11.19 -4.36
CA SER A 157 -14.79 -10.83 -3.98
C SER A 157 -14.93 -10.45 -2.51
N VAL A 158 -14.08 -10.96 -1.60
CA VAL A 158 -14.07 -10.53 -0.20
C VAL A 158 -13.65 -9.06 -0.12
N PHE A 159 -12.61 -8.67 -0.86
CA PHE A 159 -12.16 -7.28 -0.93
C PHE A 159 -13.16 -6.38 -1.65
N ASP A 160 -13.82 -6.85 -2.70
CA ASP A 160 -14.85 -6.08 -3.41
C ASP A 160 -16.08 -5.80 -2.53
N ASN A 161 -16.42 -6.73 -1.64
CA ASN A 161 -17.58 -6.61 -0.75
C ASN A 161 -17.29 -5.84 0.55
N LEU A 162 -16.05 -5.35 0.78
CA LEU A 162 -15.75 -4.52 1.95
C LEU A 162 -16.64 -3.28 2.00
N GLY A 163 -17.25 -3.04 3.16
CA GLY A 163 -18.11 -1.89 3.39
C GLY A 163 -17.37 -0.54 3.25
N ALA A 164 -18.12 0.54 3.02
CA ALA A 164 -17.53 1.88 2.87
C ALA A 164 -16.67 2.28 4.09
N ASP A 165 -17.09 1.94 5.31
CA ASP A 165 -16.39 2.28 6.56
C ASP A 165 -15.63 1.10 7.18
N GLU A 166 -15.55 -0.03 6.46
CA GLU A 166 -14.89 -1.22 6.99
C GLU A 166 -13.37 -1.04 7.02
N LYS A 167 -12.74 -1.56 8.09
CA LYS A 167 -11.28 -1.55 8.18
C LYS A 167 -10.69 -2.52 7.15
N PRO A 168 -9.54 -2.19 6.57
CA PRO A 168 -8.90 -3.09 5.63
C PRO A 168 -8.40 -4.35 6.33
N ILE A 169 -8.41 -5.47 5.62
CA ILE A 169 -8.16 -6.80 6.20
C ILE A 169 -6.79 -6.87 6.87
N TRP A 170 -5.74 -6.32 6.22
CA TRP A 170 -4.39 -6.28 6.76
C TRP A 170 -4.32 -5.57 8.13
N TRP A 171 -5.20 -4.61 8.40
CA TRP A 171 -5.26 -3.89 9.68
C TRP A 171 -6.04 -4.65 10.75
N THR A 172 -7.00 -5.50 10.37
CA THR A 172 -7.73 -6.30 11.36
C THR A 172 -6.86 -7.39 12.00
N GLY A 173 -5.75 -7.76 11.36
CA GLY A 173 -4.86 -8.84 11.78
C GLY A 173 -5.49 -10.23 11.69
N LYS A 174 -6.69 -10.35 11.10
CA LYS A 174 -7.46 -11.60 10.95
C LYS A 174 -7.69 -11.87 9.47
N ILE A 175 -7.29 -13.05 9.03
CA ILE A 175 -7.59 -13.54 7.68
C ILE A 175 -8.99 -14.18 7.73
N PRO A 176 -9.94 -13.74 6.88
CA PRO A 176 -11.24 -14.39 6.75
C PRO A 176 -11.03 -15.87 6.38
N LYS A 177 -11.80 -16.75 7.02
CA LYS A 177 -11.79 -18.19 6.72
C LYS A 177 -12.85 -18.53 5.69
#